data_AF-A0A8H8J8F9-F1
#
_entry.id   AF-A0A8H8J8F9-F1
#
_cell.length_a   1.000
_cell.length_b   1.000
_cell.length_c   1.000
_cell.angle_alpha   90.00
_cell.angle_beta   90.00
_cell.angle_gamma   90.00
#
_symmetry.space_group_name_H-M   'P 1'
#
loop_
_entity.id
_entity.type
_entity.pdbx_description
1 polymer ?
#
loop_
_entity_poly.entity_id
_entity_poly.type
_entity_poly.pdbx_seq_one_letter_code
_entity_poly.pdbx_strand_id
1 'polypeptide(L)'
;MVVARRCLPYELPQPDTIRPRFHHEMDKLTEYLLHESIDFFRELVIEVLTIFRDKAGKDLHVGMNPIAKVAWGLPTSIIRFLWRRLFSLRLHLGLRKELASKIQTEIKTSVDKVQSSILSMPGARELLDKHLWIDDTRAPLNELLEKEAIKLIWKAVLEAISAGLGSFTPEELEAELRASNLKFSVLGRNAAQYTAVWNAGLHGGLQAVKAVSNELTGTESHEQVFDKAWDAARDATRGAAQTVVRNTSKFMKQPQRDEMWDVVWRIWDECWVEVHKIVRPRSIETVQRVMKSLISSGVIIIVQDMKDSRWHTIGTRTPDKDSIWLPGAQRHPQRDLTNAQLEEYMLKMIEQDTITASTLNDVHTAMARVWQATLQPPPSQTEALEAIAEQITESAPEVV
;
A
#
# COMPACT_ATOMS: atom_id res chain seq x y z
N MET A 1 -24.64 -28.62 12.90
CA MET A 1 -23.47 -27.83 12.45
C MET A 1 -23.84 -26.42 12.06
N VAL A 2 -24.58 -26.20 10.97
CA VAL A 2 -25.11 -24.89 10.55
C VAL A 2 -25.86 -24.16 11.68
N VAL A 3 -26.77 -24.86 12.39
CA VAL A 3 -27.51 -24.30 13.53
C VAL A 3 -26.58 -23.92 14.70
N ALA A 4 -25.62 -24.79 15.05
CA ALA A 4 -24.65 -24.50 16.12
C ALA A 4 -23.79 -23.28 15.79
N ARG A 5 -23.40 -23.11 14.53
CA ARG A 5 -22.66 -21.94 14.04
C ARG A 5 -23.52 -20.67 14.09
N ARG A 6 -24.83 -20.73 13.79
CA ARG A 6 -25.75 -19.60 13.93
C ARG A 6 -25.91 -19.13 15.37
N CYS A 7 -25.87 -20.05 16.32
CA CYS A 7 -25.91 -19.72 17.73
C CYS A 7 -24.59 -19.14 18.26
N LEU A 8 -23.49 -19.25 17.50
CA LEU A 8 -22.13 -18.85 17.88
C LEU A 8 -21.41 -18.14 16.72
N PRO A 9 -21.87 -16.95 16.27
CA PRO A 9 -21.28 -16.23 15.14
C PRO A 9 -19.81 -15.84 15.39
N TYR A 10 -19.07 -15.50 14.32
CA TYR A 10 -17.70 -15.01 14.47
C TYR A 10 -17.76 -13.62 15.09
N GLU A 11 -16.98 -13.40 16.14
CA GLU A 11 -16.75 -12.06 16.63
C GLU A 11 -15.54 -11.47 15.91
N LEU A 12 -15.70 -10.24 15.44
CA LEU A 12 -14.57 -9.47 14.92
C LEU A 12 -13.60 -9.25 16.07
N PRO A 13 -12.30 -9.52 15.87
CA PRO A 13 -11.35 -9.36 16.95
C PRO A 13 -11.18 -7.90 17.31
N GLN A 14 -10.99 -7.62 18.59
CA GLN A 14 -10.93 -6.24 19.07
C GLN A 14 -9.64 -5.56 18.58
N PRO A 15 -9.67 -4.24 18.30
CA PRO A 15 -8.48 -3.52 17.84
C PRO A 15 -7.27 -3.71 18.76
N ASP A 16 -7.52 -3.74 20.07
CA ASP A 16 -6.44 -3.81 21.05
C ASP A 16 -5.77 -5.20 21.14
N THR A 17 -6.43 -6.28 20.69
CA THR A 17 -5.82 -7.63 20.65
C THR A 17 -4.95 -7.83 19.41
N ILE A 18 -5.34 -7.25 18.28
CA ILE A 18 -4.64 -7.38 17.00
C ILE A 18 -3.42 -6.44 16.92
N ARG A 19 -3.54 -5.21 17.45
CA ARG A 19 -2.55 -4.13 17.30
C ARG A 19 -1.11 -4.54 17.65
N PRO A 20 -0.81 -5.19 18.79
CA PRO A 20 0.57 -5.56 19.13
C PRO A 20 1.16 -6.64 18.20
N ARG A 21 0.36 -7.60 17.75
CA ARG A 21 0.81 -8.65 16.79
C ARG A 21 1.13 -8.02 15.42
N PHE A 22 0.30 -7.07 15.01
CA PHE A 22 0.47 -6.35 13.75
C PHE A 22 1.72 -5.46 13.77
N HIS A 23 1.96 -4.72 14.86
CA HIS A 23 3.17 -3.88 14.99
C HIS A 23 4.48 -4.67 14.82
N HIS A 24 4.56 -5.89 15.35
CA HIS A 24 5.75 -6.74 15.20
C HIS A 24 6.04 -7.10 13.73
N GLU A 25 5.02 -7.45 12.96
CA GLU A 25 5.17 -7.71 11.52
C GLU A 25 5.43 -6.42 10.73
N MET A 26 4.96 -5.27 11.23
CA MET A 26 5.19 -3.98 10.59
C MET A 26 6.61 -3.50 10.67
N ASP A 27 7.35 -3.81 11.72
CA ASP A 27 8.75 -3.40 11.81
C ASP A 27 9.58 -4.06 10.68
N LYS A 28 9.31 -5.34 10.35
CA LYS A 28 9.95 -6.04 9.22
C LYS A 28 9.55 -5.44 7.87
N LEU A 29 8.25 -5.18 7.68
CA LEU A 29 7.72 -4.60 6.45
C LEU A 29 8.22 -3.15 6.24
N THR A 30 8.39 -2.40 7.33
CA THR A 30 8.94 -1.04 7.32
C THR A 30 10.42 -1.04 6.90
N GLU A 31 11.22 -1.97 7.41
CA GLU A 31 12.64 -2.09 7.01
C GLU A 31 12.77 -2.46 5.53
N TYR A 32 11.95 -3.39 5.05
CA TYR A 32 11.87 -3.73 3.63
C TYR A 32 11.47 -2.52 2.77
N LEU A 33 10.40 -1.82 3.15
CA LEU A 33 9.90 -0.63 2.48
C LEU A 33 10.94 0.49 2.42
N LEU A 34 11.65 0.71 3.52
CA LEU A 34 12.71 1.68 3.59
C LEU A 34 13.82 1.35 2.60
N HIS A 35 14.24 0.08 2.54
CA HIS A 35 15.31 -0.34 1.64
C HIS A 35 14.91 -0.15 0.17
N GLU A 36 13.72 -0.63 -0.20
CA GLU A 36 13.15 -0.49 -1.54
C GLU A 36 12.96 0.98 -1.92
N SER A 37 12.43 1.80 -1.02
CA SER A 37 12.23 3.23 -1.26
C SER A 37 13.55 3.95 -1.51
N ILE A 38 14.58 3.66 -0.71
CA ILE A 38 15.91 4.26 -0.87
C ILE A 38 16.54 3.87 -2.19
N ASP A 39 16.49 2.58 -2.54
CA ASP A 39 17.05 2.08 -3.80
C ASP A 39 16.29 2.63 -5.00
N PHE A 40 14.96 2.70 -4.91
CA PHE A 40 14.10 3.32 -5.91
C PHE A 40 14.43 4.80 -6.10
N PHE A 41 14.52 5.60 -5.04
CA PHE A 41 14.90 7.02 -5.13
C PHE A 41 16.28 7.20 -5.76
N ARG A 42 17.23 6.37 -5.37
CA ARG A 42 18.58 6.39 -5.94
C ARG A 42 18.52 6.15 -7.45
N GLU A 43 17.81 5.12 -7.88
CA GLU A 43 17.67 4.78 -9.30
C GLU A 43 16.93 5.87 -10.06
N LEU A 44 15.82 6.37 -9.53
CA LEU A 44 15.03 7.46 -10.13
C LEU A 44 15.92 8.67 -10.43
N VAL A 45 16.67 9.15 -9.46
CA VAL A 45 17.52 10.34 -9.66
C VAL A 45 18.61 10.07 -10.69
N ILE A 46 19.21 8.87 -10.68
CA ILE A 46 20.23 8.50 -11.66
C ILE A 46 19.65 8.43 -13.07
N GLU A 47 18.46 7.84 -13.24
CA GLU A 47 17.82 7.74 -14.56
C GLU A 47 17.40 9.11 -15.08
N VAL A 48 16.79 9.95 -14.25
CA VAL A 48 16.47 11.35 -14.59
C VAL A 48 17.73 12.07 -15.08
N LEU A 49 18.79 12.07 -14.27
CA LEU A 49 20.02 12.78 -14.63
C LEU A 49 20.69 12.20 -15.89
N THR A 50 20.57 10.89 -16.11
CA THR A 50 21.13 10.24 -17.31
C THR A 50 20.34 10.64 -18.56
N ILE A 51 19.01 10.58 -18.51
CA ILE A 51 18.15 10.93 -19.64
C ILE A 51 18.30 12.40 -20.01
N PHE A 52 18.28 13.31 -19.02
CA PHE A 52 18.52 14.73 -19.25
C PHE A 52 19.89 14.97 -19.90
N ARG A 53 20.90 14.21 -19.48
CA ARG A 53 22.23 14.30 -20.07
C ARG A 53 22.27 13.82 -21.51
N ASP A 54 21.74 12.64 -21.78
CA ASP A 54 21.77 12.03 -23.11
C ASP A 54 20.98 12.87 -24.12
N LYS A 55 19.84 13.44 -23.70
CA LYS A 55 19.00 14.33 -24.52
C LYS A 55 19.63 15.68 -24.78
N ALA A 56 20.22 16.29 -23.77
CA ALA A 56 20.82 17.62 -23.92
C ALA A 56 22.16 17.60 -24.65
N GLY A 57 22.90 16.49 -24.60
CA GLY A 57 24.19 16.35 -25.25
C GLY A 57 25.16 17.48 -24.88
N LYS A 58 25.75 18.11 -25.91
CA LYS A 58 26.72 19.21 -25.75
C LYS A 58 26.06 20.58 -25.65
N ASP A 59 24.75 20.70 -25.89
CA ASP A 59 24.04 21.99 -25.92
C ASP A 59 24.05 22.66 -24.53
N LEU A 60 24.09 21.86 -23.47
CA LEU A 60 24.21 22.34 -22.08
C LEU A 60 25.60 22.92 -21.74
N HIS A 61 26.64 22.70 -22.56
CA HIS A 61 28.01 23.13 -22.24
C HIS A 61 28.12 24.65 -22.13
N VAL A 62 27.33 25.42 -22.87
CA VAL A 62 27.47 26.88 -22.97
C VAL A 62 27.37 27.56 -21.60
N GLY A 63 26.47 27.12 -20.74
CA GLY A 63 26.25 27.68 -19.40
C GLY A 63 26.93 26.93 -18.25
N MET A 64 27.75 25.90 -18.53
CA MET A 64 28.45 25.10 -17.50
C MET A 64 29.82 25.67 -17.12
N ASN A 65 30.19 25.53 -15.85
CA ASN A 65 31.55 25.83 -15.41
C ASN A 65 32.55 24.77 -15.96
N PRO A 66 33.87 25.05 -16.01
CA PRO A 66 34.84 24.15 -16.62
C PRO A 66 34.87 22.74 -16.00
N ILE A 67 34.72 22.64 -14.68
CA ILE A 67 34.68 21.35 -13.98
C ILE A 67 33.44 20.55 -14.38
N ALA A 68 32.27 21.20 -14.47
CA ALA A 68 31.04 20.58 -14.91
C ALA A 68 31.13 20.12 -16.37
N LYS A 69 31.79 20.87 -17.26
CA LYS A 69 32.05 20.45 -18.65
C LYS A 69 32.88 19.15 -18.72
N VAL A 70 33.93 19.07 -17.91
CA VAL A 70 34.76 17.85 -17.84
C VAL A 70 33.95 16.67 -17.30
N ALA A 71 33.19 16.87 -16.22
CA ALA A 71 32.31 15.84 -15.70
C ALA A 71 31.25 15.41 -16.73
N TRP A 72 30.69 16.34 -17.50
CA TRP A 72 29.70 16.10 -18.54
C TRP A 72 30.24 15.31 -19.74
N GLY A 73 31.55 15.34 -19.96
CA GLY A 73 32.22 14.58 -21.02
C GLY A 73 32.52 13.12 -20.68
N LEU A 74 32.34 12.69 -19.42
CA LEU A 74 32.66 11.32 -18.99
C LEU A 74 31.67 10.29 -19.55
N PRO A 75 32.07 9.06 -19.89
CA PRO A 75 31.12 8.00 -20.26
C PRO A 75 29.95 7.85 -19.29
N THR A 76 28.73 7.63 -19.81
CA THR A 76 27.50 7.51 -19.00
C THR A 76 27.60 6.43 -17.92
N SER A 77 28.29 5.34 -18.19
CA SER A 77 28.60 4.30 -17.20
C SER A 77 29.38 4.84 -15.98
N ILE A 78 30.37 5.71 -16.22
CA ILE A 78 31.20 6.31 -15.16
C ILE A 78 30.38 7.33 -14.37
N ILE A 79 29.58 8.16 -15.03
CA ILE A 79 28.74 9.14 -14.33
C ILE A 79 27.68 8.43 -13.47
N ARG A 80 27.02 7.40 -14.01
CA ARG A 80 26.08 6.56 -13.26
C ARG A 80 26.76 5.95 -12.04
N PHE A 81 27.99 5.43 -12.19
CA PHE A 81 28.76 4.90 -11.06
C PHE A 81 29.06 5.97 -10.00
N LEU A 82 29.50 7.17 -10.41
CA LEU A 82 29.80 8.27 -9.51
C LEU A 82 28.55 8.77 -8.76
N TRP A 83 27.42 8.93 -9.45
CA TRP A 83 26.15 9.29 -8.80
C TRP A 83 25.71 8.21 -7.82
N ARG A 84 25.78 6.91 -8.18
CA ARG A 84 25.48 5.81 -7.24
C ARG A 84 26.33 5.92 -5.97
N ARG A 85 27.63 6.15 -6.10
CA ARG A 85 28.54 6.28 -4.96
C ARG A 85 28.25 7.51 -4.11
N LEU A 86 28.05 8.67 -4.74
CA LEU A 86 27.74 9.93 -4.05
C LEU A 86 26.40 9.85 -3.29
N PHE A 87 25.36 9.33 -3.93
CA PHE A 87 24.06 9.12 -3.30
C PHE A 87 24.15 8.10 -2.17
N SER A 88 24.83 6.97 -2.38
CA SER A 88 25.05 5.98 -1.32
C SER A 88 25.74 6.58 -0.11
N LEU A 89 26.76 7.41 -0.32
CA LEU A 89 27.52 8.04 0.75
C LEU A 89 26.66 9.07 1.51
N ARG A 90 25.88 9.90 0.80
CA ARG A 90 24.90 10.81 1.43
C ARG A 90 23.82 10.07 2.22
N LEU A 91 23.32 8.94 1.70
CA LEU A 91 22.35 8.10 2.38
C LEU A 91 22.91 7.51 3.69
N HIS A 92 24.19 7.10 3.69
CA HIS A 92 24.87 6.57 4.88
C HIS A 92 25.18 7.66 5.93
N LEU A 93 25.25 8.94 5.54
CA LEU A 93 25.55 10.06 6.44
C LEU A 93 24.33 10.63 7.19
N GLY A 94 23.25 9.86 7.33
CA GLY A 94 22.12 10.19 8.22
C GLY A 94 20.77 10.33 7.52
N LEU A 95 20.73 10.59 6.20
CA LEU A 95 19.49 10.67 5.45
C LEU A 95 18.68 9.36 5.52
N ARG A 96 19.37 8.21 5.55
CA ARG A 96 18.72 6.91 5.75
C ARG A 96 18.01 6.82 7.10
N LYS A 97 18.62 7.32 8.19
CA LYS A 97 18.01 7.28 9.53
C LYS A 97 16.82 8.22 9.63
N GLU A 98 16.92 9.41 9.04
CA GLU A 98 15.83 10.37 9.03
C GLU A 98 14.64 9.87 8.19
N LEU A 99 14.91 9.36 6.99
CA LEU A 99 13.89 8.77 6.13
C LEU A 99 13.27 7.52 6.77
N ALA A 100 14.07 6.68 7.42
CA ALA A 100 13.59 5.53 8.20
C ALA A 100 12.60 5.95 9.29
N SER A 101 12.98 6.93 10.09
CA SER A 101 12.14 7.43 11.17
C SER A 101 10.82 7.98 10.64
N LYS A 102 10.86 8.82 9.60
CA LYS A 102 9.65 9.41 8.99
C LYS A 102 8.76 8.36 8.34
N ILE A 103 9.32 7.44 7.55
CA ILE A 103 8.58 6.32 6.94
C ILE A 103 7.95 5.45 8.03
N GLN A 104 8.69 5.12 9.10
CA GLN A 104 8.17 4.31 10.19
C GLN A 104 7.02 4.99 10.93
N THR A 105 7.11 6.29 11.21
CA THR A 105 6.04 7.06 11.86
C THR A 105 4.78 7.11 10.99
N GLU A 106 4.92 7.37 9.70
CA GLU A 106 3.77 7.46 8.79
C GLU A 106 3.14 6.10 8.50
N ILE A 107 3.94 5.05 8.35
CA ILE A 107 3.43 3.68 8.23
C ILE A 107 2.69 3.27 9.49
N LYS A 108 3.26 3.49 10.69
CA LYS A 108 2.59 3.15 11.96
C LYS A 108 1.25 3.87 12.08
N THR A 109 1.23 5.17 11.80
CA THR A 109 0.02 5.99 11.83
C THR A 109 -1.02 5.52 10.80
N SER A 110 -0.57 5.15 9.61
CA SER A 110 -1.45 4.67 8.53
C SER A 110 -1.97 3.26 8.81
N VAL A 111 -1.15 2.40 9.40
CA VAL A 111 -1.53 1.07 9.89
C VAL A 111 -2.60 1.17 10.97
N ASP A 112 -2.47 2.07 11.94
CA ASP A 112 -3.49 2.28 12.96
C ASP A 112 -4.83 2.76 12.34
N LYS A 113 -4.76 3.60 11.30
CA LYS A 113 -5.93 4.03 10.50
C LYS A 113 -6.53 2.89 9.68
N VAL A 114 -5.69 2.08 9.03
CA VAL A 114 -6.11 0.87 8.30
C VAL A 114 -6.83 -0.05 9.29
N GLN A 115 -6.20 -0.40 10.41
CA GLN A 115 -6.76 -1.31 11.40
C GLN A 115 -8.08 -0.81 12.00
N SER A 116 -8.16 0.46 12.40
CA SER A 116 -9.41 1.04 12.92
C SER A 116 -10.51 1.07 11.85
N SER A 117 -10.17 1.35 10.60
CA SER A 117 -11.12 1.30 9.48
C SER A 117 -11.60 -0.14 9.23
N ILE A 118 -10.69 -1.12 9.21
CA ILE A 118 -10.98 -2.54 9.02
C ILE A 118 -11.95 -3.08 10.06
N LEU A 119 -11.67 -2.77 11.32
CA LEU A 119 -12.48 -3.26 12.44
C LEU A 119 -13.81 -2.53 12.57
N SER A 120 -13.95 -1.39 11.89
CA SER A 120 -15.18 -0.61 11.80
C SER A 120 -15.89 -0.79 10.45
N MET A 121 -15.41 -1.66 9.55
CA MET A 121 -15.96 -1.82 8.20
C MET A 121 -17.42 -2.32 8.28
N PRO A 122 -18.39 -1.56 7.74
CA PRO A 122 -19.80 -1.95 7.74
C PRO A 122 -20.05 -3.32 7.08
N GLY A 123 -19.18 -3.74 6.16
CA GLY A 123 -19.27 -5.02 5.43
C GLY A 123 -18.45 -6.17 5.99
N ALA A 124 -17.54 -5.94 6.94
CA ALA A 124 -16.70 -7.03 7.48
C ALA A 124 -17.54 -8.07 8.23
N ARG A 125 -18.52 -7.60 9.01
CA ARG A 125 -19.47 -8.48 9.71
C ARG A 125 -20.37 -9.23 8.74
N GLU A 126 -20.92 -8.55 7.74
CA GLU A 126 -21.75 -9.18 6.70
C GLU A 126 -20.98 -10.24 5.90
N LEU A 127 -19.69 -9.99 5.63
CA LEU A 127 -18.79 -10.93 4.98
C LEU A 127 -18.52 -12.16 5.85
N LEU A 128 -18.27 -11.97 7.15
CA LEU A 128 -18.11 -13.09 8.09
C LEU A 128 -19.41 -13.91 8.21
N ASP A 129 -20.57 -13.25 8.24
CA ASP A 129 -21.87 -13.91 8.31
C ASP A 129 -22.17 -14.75 7.06
N LYS A 130 -21.56 -14.43 5.90
CA LYS A 130 -21.66 -15.21 4.66
C LYS A 130 -20.80 -16.48 4.64
N HIS A 131 -19.86 -16.65 5.57
CA HIS A 131 -18.94 -17.78 5.53
C HIS A 131 -19.13 -18.73 6.71
N LEU A 132 -19.21 -20.02 6.41
CA LEU A 132 -19.36 -21.06 7.43
C LEU A 132 -18.05 -21.37 8.15
N TRP A 133 -16.91 -21.25 7.46
CA TRP A 133 -15.57 -21.59 7.93
C TRP A 133 -14.69 -20.34 7.99
N ILE A 134 -13.85 -20.22 9.03
CA ILE A 134 -12.93 -19.08 9.18
C ILE A 134 -11.97 -19.01 8.01
N ASP A 135 -11.43 -20.15 7.57
CA ASP A 135 -10.40 -20.15 6.52
C ASP A 135 -10.95 -19.65 5.16
N ASP A 136 -12.25 -19.80 4.89
CA ASP A 136 -12.89 -19.29 3.68
C ASP A 136 -12.99 -17.76 3.67
N THR A 137 -12.90 -17.11 4.84
CA THR A 137 -12.98 -15.64 4.95
C THR A 137 -11.70 -14.94 4.47
N ARG A 138 -10.58 -15.67 4.32
CA ARG A 138 -9.27 -15.10 3.97
C ARG A 138 -9.29 -14.33 2.65
N ALA A 139 -9.82 -14.93 1.59
CA ALA A 139 -9.80 -14.30 0.27
C ALA A 139 -10.73 -13.07 0.19
N PRO A 140 -11.99 -13.14 0.66
CA PRO A 140 -12.86 -11.96 0.71
C PRO A 140 -12.33 -10.85 1.64
N LEU A 141 -11.73 -11.20 2.78
CA LEU A 141 -11.07 -10.22 3.64
C LEU A 141 -9.91 -9.54 2.90
N ASN A 142 -9.03 -10.30 2.23
CA ASN A 142 -7.94 -9.72 1.45
C ASN A 142 -8.44 -8.69 0.43
N GLU A 143 -9.49 -8.99 -0.34
CA GLU A 143 -10.03 -8.08 -1.36
C GLU A 143 -10.61 -6.79 -0.73
N LEU A 144 -11.36 -6.95 0.38
CA LEU A 144 -11.93 -5.83 1.12
C LEU A 144 -10.82 -4.92 1.68
N LEU A 145 -9.76 -5.53 2.22
CA LEU A 145 -8.60 -4.83 2.75
C LEU A 145 -7.79 -4.13 1.67
N GLU A 146 -7.68 -4.73 0.49
CA GLU A 146 -6.94 -4.18 -0.63
C GLU A 146 -7.49 -2.82 -1.07
N LYS A 147 -8.81 -2.69 -1.17
CA LYS A 147 -9.46 -1.43 -1.56
C LYS A 147 -9.15 -0.27 -0.60
N GLU A 148 -9.21 -0.51 0.71
CA GLU A 148 -8.88 0.52 1.70
C GLU A 148 -7.36 0.75 1.84
N ALA A 149 -6.56 -0.31 1.67
CA ALA A 149 -5.12 -0.25 1.82
C ALA A 149 -4.44 0.58 0.72
N ILE A 150 -4.94 0.55 -0.53
CA ILE A 150 -4.39 1.35 -1.64
C ILE A 150 -4.29 2.82 -1.21
N LYS A 151 -5.40 3.40 -0.75
CA LYS A 151 -5.47 4.80 -0.32
C LYS A 151 -4.49 5.10 0.80
N LEU A 152 -4.48 4.27 1.84
CA LEU A 152 -3.74 4.52 3.06
C LEU A 152 -2.23 4.34 2.86
N ILE A 153 -1.81 3.32 2.10
CA ILE A 153 -0.40 3.08 1.79
C ILE A 153 0.13 4.16 0.85
N TRP A 154 -0.58 4.47 -0.24
CA TRP A 154 -0.14 5.54 -1.13
C TRP A 154 -0.04 6.87 -0.39
N LYS A 155 -1.03 7.20 0.43
CA LYS A 155 -0.99 8.41 1.26
C LYS A 155 0.26 8.42 2.16
N ALA A 156 0.52 7.34 2.89
CA ALA A 156 1.69 7.21 3.75
C ALA A 156 3.01 7.38 2.98
N VAL A 157 3.12 6.73 1.81
CA VAL A 157 4.29 6.81 0.94
C VAL A 157 4.51 8.25 0.48
N LEU A 158 3.49 8.91 -0.09
CA LEU A 158 3.60 10.28 -0.59
C LEU A 158 3.87 11.29 0.55
N GLU A 159 3.26 11.10 1.72
CA GLU A 159 3.50 11.93 2.91
C GLU A 159 4.94 11.78 3.40
N ALA A 160 5.44 10.56 3.54
CA ALA A 160 6.81 10.29 3.98
C ALA A 160 7.85 10.89 3.01
N ILE A 161 7.58 10.78 1.70
CA ILE A 161 8.41 11.37 0.64
C ILE A 161 8.42 12.91 0.77
N SER A 162 7.26 13.52 0.98
CA SER A 162 7.14 14.99 1.09
C SER A 162 7.74 15.55 2.40
N ALA A 163 7.70 14.79 3.49
CA ALA A 163 8.23 15.20 4.79
C ALA A 163 9.77 15.23 4.81
N GLY A 164 10.44 14.51 3.90
CA GLY A 164 11.89 14.33 3.88
C GLY A 164 12.72 15.59 3.62
N LEU A 165 12.13 16.68 3.13
CA LEU A 165 12.88 17.87 2.71
C LEU A 165 12.54 19.18 3.45
N GLY A 166 11.51 19.21 4.30
CA GLY A 166 11.10 20.44 4.98
C GLY A 166 10.46 21.48 4.03
N SER A 167 9.98 22.59 4.59
CA SER A 167 9.46 23.70 3.81
C SER A 167 10.59 24.63 3.41
N PHE A 168 10.80 24.81 2.11
CA PHE A 168 11.74 25.79 1.57
C PHE A 168 11.02 26.57 0.47
N THR A 169 11.05 27.89 0.56
CA THR A 169 10.42 28.77 -0.42
C THR A 169 11.44 29.24 -1.48
N PRO A 170 11.02 29.45 -2.74
CA PRO A 170 11.88 30.06 -3.76
C PRO A 170 12.50 31.40 -3.32
N GLU A 171 11.78 32.15 -2.47
CA GLU A 171 12.18 33.45 -1.94
C GLU A 171 13.29 33.34 -0.89
N GLU A 172 13.23 32.34 0.01
CA GLU A 172 14.31 32.05 0.97
C GLU A 172 15.62 31.68 0.25
N LEU A 173 15.50 30.98 -0.87
CA LEU A 173 16.63 30.58 -1.71
C LEU A 173 17.25 31.77 -2.44
N GLU A 174 16.42 32.69 -2.91
CA GLU A 174 16.86 33.97 -3.49
C GLU A 174 17.60 34.82 -2.44
N ALA A 175 17.10 34.85 -1.21
CA ALA A 175 17.77 35.52 -0.09
C ALA A 175 19.13 34.87 0.23
N GLU A 176 19.21 33.54 0.22
CA GLU A 176 20.46 32.80 0.45
C GLU A 176 21.49 33.01 -0.68
N LEU A 177 21.05 33.15 -1.93
CA LEU A 177 21.90 33.48 -3.08
C LEU A 177 22.42 34.93 -3.06
N ARG A 178 21.62 35.87 -2.51
CA ARG A 178 22.04 37.26 -2.31
C ARG A 178 22.97 37.41 -1.10
N ALA A 179 22.78 36.60 -0.07
CA ALA A 179 23.69 36.55 1.06
C ALA A 179 25.05 36.01 0.60
N SER A 180 26.13 36.72 0.91
CA SER A 180 27.50 36.30 0.61
C SER A 180 27.92 35.11 1.49
N ASN A 181 27.28 33.96 1.30
CA ASN A 181 27.50 32.77 2.11
C ASN A 181 28.81 32.07 1.69
N LEU A 182 29.68 31.82 2.67
CA LEU A 182 30.97 31.12 2.53
C LEU A 182 30.86 29.75 1.83
N LYS A 183 29.69 29.08 1.89
CA LYS A 183 29.45 27.79 1.22
C LYS A 183 29.63 27.82 -0.30
N PHE A 184 29.43 28.98 -0.95
CA PHE A 184 29.53 29.12 -2.40
C PHE A 184 30.64 30.07 -2.86
N SER A 185 31.47 30.57 -1.95
CA SER A 185 32.60 31.46 -2.29
C SER A 185 33.62 30.76 -3.20
N VAL A 186 33.81 29.45 -3.02
CA VAL A 186 34.78 28.64 -3.78
C VAL A 186 34.20 28.09 -5.10
N LEU A 187 32.90 27.78 -5.14
CA LEU A 187 32.23 27.19 -6.32
C LEU A 187 31.65 28.26 -7.27
N GLY A 188 31.53 29.51 -6.81
CA GLY A 188 31.03 30.65 -7.57
C GLY A 188 29.50 30.72 -7.67
N ARG A 189 29.00 31.89 -8.07
CA ARG A 189 27.55 32.21 -8.17
C ARG A 189 26.80 31.26 -9.11
N ASN A 190 27.46 30.71 -10.12
CA ASN A 190 26.84 29.81 -11.11
C ASN A 190 26.47 28.45 -10.52
N ALA A 191 27.33 27.90 -9.66
CA ALA A 191 27.04 26.67 -8.94
C ALA A 191 25.91 26.87 -7.91
N ALA A 192 25.88 28.06 -7.30
CA ALA A 192 24.83 28.45 -6.36
C ALA A 192 23.46 28.51 -7.06
N GLN A 193 23.33 29.22 -8.19
CA GLN A 193 22.08 29.25 -8.97
C GLN A 193 21.68 27.86 -9.46
N TYR A 194 22.62 27.05 -9.97
CA TYR A 194 22.31 25.67 -10.38
C TYR A 194 21.65 24.88 -9.25
N THR A 195 22.29 24.89 -8.08
CA THR A 195 21.82 24.17 -6.90
C THR A 195 20.47 24.69 -6.45
N ALA A 196 20.28 26.01 -6.48
CA ALA A 196 19.03 26.64 -6.13
C ALA A 196 17.86 26.22 -7.04
N VAL A 197 18.04 26.25 -8.36
CA VAL A 197 17.00 25.87 -9.31
C VAL A 197 16.53 24.43 -9.08
N TRP A 198 17.46 23.49 -8.90
CA TRP A 198 17.12 22.08 -8.65
C TRP A 198 16.51 21.85 -7.27
N ASN A 199 16.99 22.55 -6.24
CA ASN A 199 16.38 22.47 -4.90
C ASN A 199 14.93 22.99 -4.94
N ALA A 200 14.69 24.17 -5.52
CA ALA A 200 13.34 24.72 -5.63
C ALA A 200 12.42 23.80 -6.43
N GLY A 201 12.90 23.24 -7.55
CA GLY A 201 12.16 22.25 -8.32
C GLY A 201 11.80 21.02 -7.49
N LEU A 202 12.76 20.48 -6.73
CA LEU A 202 12.52 19.33 -5.84
C LEU A 202 11.46 19.64 -4.78
N HIS A 203 11.55 20.79 -4.10
CA HIS A 203 10.55 21.20 -3.12
C HIS A 203 9.16 21.42 -3.73
N GLY A 204 9.08 22.08 -4.89
CA GLY A 204 7.82 22.29 -5.60
C GLY A 204 7.15 20.96 -5.97
N GLY A 205 7.92 20.02 -6.53
CA GLY A 205 7.41 18.69 -6.87
C GLY A 205 6.90 17.92 -5.65
N LEU A 206 7.65 17.94 -4.55
CA LEU A 206 7.25 17.25 -3.31
C LEU A 206 6.01 17.86 -2.65
N GLN A 207 5.85 19.18 -2.69
CA GLN A 207 4.64 19.83 -2.20
C GLN A 207 3.41 19.46 -3.04
N ALA A 208 3.56 19.40 -4.37
CA ALA A 208 2.47 18.97 -5.25
C ALA A 208 2.09 17.50 -5.03
N VAL A 209 3.07 16.62 -4.83
CA VAL A 209 2.83 15.23 -4.44
C VAL A 209 2.05 15.12 -3.13
N LYS A 210 2.38 15.98 -2.14
CA LYS A 210 1.62 16.07 -0.89
C LYS A 210 0.19 16.56 -1.10
N ALA A 211 -0.05 17.48 -2.04
CA ALA A 211 -1.41 17.90 -2.36
C ALA A 211 -2.23 16.71 -2.92
N VAL A 212 -1.64 15.95 -3.85
CA VAL A 212 -2.25 14.73 -4.41
C VAL A 212 -2.59 13.72 -3.31
N SER A 213 -1.73 13.53 -2.30
CA SER A 213 -2.01 12.59 -1.20
C SER A 213 -3.24 12.96 -0.36
N ASN A 214 -3.58 14.25 -0.29
CA ASN A 214 -4.78 14.73 0.40
C ASN A 214 -6.06 14.56 -0.42
N GLU A 215 -5.94 14.46 -1.74
CA GLU A 215 -7.06 14.35 -2.69
C GLU A 215 -7.44 12.90 -3.02
N LEU A 216 -6.70 11.91 -2.50
CA LEU A 216 -6.98 10.49 -2.76
C LEU A 216 -8.35 10.08 -2.20
N THR A 217 -9.21 9.58 -3.08
CA THR A 217 -10.55 9.15 -2.71
C THR A 217 -10.58 7.69 -2.23
N GLY A 218 -9.68 6.86 -2.76
CA GLY A 218 -9.61 5.41 -2.51
C GLY A 218 -10.28 4.57 -3.59
N THR A 219 -10.76 5.21 -4.66
CA THR A 219 -11.33 4.54 -5.84
C THR A 219 -10.31 4.39 -6.96
N GLU A 220 -9.14 5.00 -6.81
CA GLU A 220 -8.09 5.01 -7.80
C GLU A 220 -7.30 3.69 -7.83
N SER A 221 -6.97 3.24 -9.04
CA SER A 221 -5.94 2.21 -9.28
C SER A 221 -4.54 2.74 -8.94
N HIS A 222 -3.57 1.83 -8.70
CA HIS A 222 -2.17 2.22 -8.47
C HIS A 222 -1.60 3.08 -9.60
N GLU A 223 -1.96 2.74 -10.84
CA GLU A 223 -1.64 3.50 -12.05
C GLU A 223 -2.12 4.95 -11.95
N GLN A 224 -3.40 5.14 -11.60
CA GLN A 224 -3.98 6.48 -11.51
C GLN A 224 -3.37 7.31 -10.39
N VAL A 225 -3.11 6.71 -9.23
CA VAL A 225 -2.45 7.41 -8.13
C VAL A 225 -1.04 7.86 -8.52
N PHE A 226 -0.27 6.94 -9.11
CA PHE A 226 1.08 7.24 -9.56
C PHE A 226 1.10 8.32 -10.64
N ASP A 227 0.27 8.21 -11.67
CA ASP A 227 0.24 9.15 -12.79
C ASP A 227 -0.18 10.56 -12.32
N LYS A 228 -1.19 10.67 -11.43
CA LYS A 228 -1.56 11.95 -10.80
C LYS A 228 -0.40 12.57 -10.03
N ALA A 229 0.28 11.80 -9.18
CA ALA A 229 1.42 12.29 -8.41
C ALA A 229 2.60 12.68 -9.31
N TRP A 230 2.84 11.93 -10.38
CA TRP A 230 3.90 12.16 -11.35
C TRP A 230 3.70 13.46 -12.13
N ASP A 231 2.50 13.66 -12.67
CA ASP A 231 2.16 14.88 -13.42
C ASP A 231 2.20 16.12 -12.53
N ALA A 232 1.63 16.02 -11.31
CA ALA A 232 1.70 17.09 -10.33
C ALA A 232 3.15 17.45 -9.97
N ALA A 233 4.00 16.43 -9.77
CA ALA A 233 5.42 16.63 -9.51
C ALA A 233 6.13 17.31 -10.68
N ARG A 234 5.92 16.82 -11.92
CA ARG A 234 6.53 17.37 -13.13
C ARG A 234 6.28 18.86 -13.27
N ASP A 235 5.01 19.25 -13.17
CA ASP A 235 4.56 20.61 -13.45
C ASP A 235 5.00 21.56 -12.34
N ALA A 236 4.88 21.16 -11.07
CA ALA A 236 5.31 21.96 -9.94
C ALA A 236 6.84 22.10 -9.86
N THR A 237 7.59 21.03 -10.16
CA THR A 237 9.05 21.09 -10.27
C THR A 237 9.47 22.08 -11.34
N ARG A 238 8.86 22.03 -12.53
CA ARG A 238 9.17 22.96 -13.62
C ARG A 238 8.86 24.40 -13.22
N GLY A 239 7.67 24.65 -12.67
CA GLY A 239 7.22 26.00 -12.29
C GLY A 239 8.10 26.64 -11.20
N ALA A 240 8.46 25.87 -10.17
CA ALA A 240 9.34 26.35 -9.11
C ALA A 240 10.75 26.64 -9.62
N ALA A 241 11.30 25.75 -10.45
CA ALA A 241 12.63 25.91 -11.05
C ALA A 241 12.69 27.14 -11.98
N GLN A 242 11.69 27.32 -12.84
CA GLN A 242 11.58 28.48 -13.73
C GLN A 242 11.45 29.80 -12.96
N THR A 243 10.74 29.79 -11.82
CA THR A 243 10.62 30.96 -10.95
C THR A 243 11.99 31.40 -10.43
N VAL A 244 12.81 30.46 -9.95
CA VAL A 244 14.17 30.76 -9.50
C VAL A 244 15.04 31.28 -10.64
N VAL A 245 14.99 30.66 -11.83
CA VAL A 245 15.74 31.15 -13.00
C VAL A 245 15.33 32.59 -13.32
N ARG A 246 14.03 32.88 -13.47
CA ARG A 246 13.52 34.22 -13.78
C ARG A 246 13.93 35.25 -12.73
N ASN A 247 13.91 34.90 -11.44
CA ASN A 247 14.29 35.82 -10.37
C ASN A 247 15.80 36.07 -10.36
N THR A 248 16.60 35.04 -10.64
CA THR A 248 18.08 35.12 -10.61
C THR A 248 18.69 35.75 -11.86
N SER A 249 18.11 35.54 -13.04
CA SER A 249 18.59 36.12 -14.30
C SER A 249 18.60 37.65 -14.27
N LYS A 250 17.66 38.28 -13.55
CA LYS A 250 17.57 39.75 -13.39
C LYS A 250 18.84 40.39 -12.82
N PHE A 251 19.55 39.70 -11.91
CA PHE A 251 20.72 40.26 -11.24
C PHE A 251 22.04 39.57 -11.61
N MET A 252 22.02 38.35 -12.14
CA MET A 252 23.24 37.66 -12.56
C MET A 252 23.72 38.06 -13.95
N LYS A 253 22.82 38.48 -14.86
CA LYS A 253 23.15 38.98 -16.23
C LYS A 253 24.11 38.07 -17.00
N GLN A 254 23.86 36.76 -17.05
CA GLN A 254 24.69 35.79 -17.77
C GLN A 254 23.90 35.13 -18.92
N PRO A 255 23.98 35.64 -20.16
CA PRO A 255 23.15 35.16 -21.28
C PRO A 255 23.41 33.68 -21.64
N GLN A 256 24.66 33.23 -21.54
CA GLN A 256 25.06 31.82 -21.74
C GLN A 256 24.34 30.86 -20.78
N ARG A 257 23.96 31.37 -19.60
CA ARG A 257 23.28 30.59 -18.57
C ARG A 257 21.78 30.52 -18.83
N ASP A 258 21.20 31.60 -19.34
CA ASP A 258 19.81 31.62 -19.76
C ASP A 258 19.60 30.65 -20.94
N GLU A 259 20.51 30.67 -21.92
CA GLU A 259 20.51 29.72 -23.05
C GLU A 259 20.58 28.26 -22.60
N MET A 260 21.41 27.96 -21.59
CA MET A 260 21.48 26.63 -20.99
C MET A 260 20.14 26.19 -20.38
N TRP A 261 19.43 27.10 -19.70
CA TRP A 261 18.12 26.78 -19.11
C TRP A 261 17.05 26.61 -20.19
N ASP A 262 17.08 27.40 -21.26
CA ASP A 262 16.17 27.24 -22.39
C ASP A 262 16.29 25.84 -23.03
N VAL A 263 17.52 25.31 -23.15
CA VAL A 263 17.75 23.92 -23.57
C VAL A 263 17.07 22.94 -22.63
N VAL A 264 17.22 23.11 -21.31
CA VAL A 264 16.58 22.24 -20.31
C VAL A 264 15.05 22.29 -20.41
N TRP A 265 14.47 23.47 -20.59
CA TRP A 265 13.01 23.63 -20.71
C TRP A 265 12.45 23.04 -21.99
N ARG A 266 13.21 23.09 -23.09
CA ARG A 266 12.84 22.51 -24.37
C ARG A 266 12.75 20.99 -24.30
N ILE A 267 13.68 20.34 -23.60
CA ILE A 267 13.72 18.86 -23.51
C ILE A 267 12.96 18.30 -22.29
N TRP A 268 12.40 19.17 -21.44
CA TRP A 268 11.82 18.81 -20.15
C TRP A 268 10.76 17.71 -20.28
N ASP A 269 9.74 17.95 -21.10
CA ASP A 269 8.58 17.07 -21.22
C ASP A 269 8.99 15.71 -21.80
N GLU A 270 9.88 15.69 -22.80
CA GLU A 270 10.42 14.45 -23.36
C GLU A 270 11.19 13.63 -22.31
N CYS A 271 12.06 14.28 -21.53
CA CYS A 271 12.84 13.59 -20.50
C CYS A 271 11.92 12.97 -19.44
N TRP A 272 10.90 13.71 -18.99
CA TRP A 272 9.94 13.20 -18.01
C TRP A 272 9.10 12.04 -18.55
N VAL A 273 8.73 12.05 -19.83
CA VAL A 273 8.04 10.92 -20.48
C VAL A 273 8.93 9.68 -20.56
N GLU A 274 10.22 9.84 -20.86
CA GLU A 274 11.17 8.71 -20.90
C GLU A 274 11.42 8.13 -19.50
N VAL A 275 11.58 9.00 -18.50
CA VAL A 275 11.73 8.56 -17.11
C VAL A 275 10.46 7.84 -16.64
N HIS A 276 9.28 8.38 -16.95
CA HIS A 276 7.98 7.80 -16.58
C HIS A 276 7.85 6.34 -17.07
N LYS A 277 8.23 6.06 -18.32
CA LYS A 277 8.20 4.69 -18.90
C LYS A 277 9.03 3.68 -18.11
N ILE A 278 10.14 4.11 -17.52
CA ILE A 278 11.05 3.24 -16.76
C ILE A 278 10.56 3.09 -15.32
N VAL A 279 10.13 4.20 -14.72
CA VAL A 279 9.89 4.33 -13.29
C VAL A 279 8.52 3.81 -12.91
N ARG A 280 7.48 4.15 -13.69
CA ARG A 280 6.09 3.77 -13.43
C ARG A 280 5.89 2.28 -13.13
N PRO A 281 6.31 1.32 -13.98
CA PRO A 281 6.07 -0.09 -13.72
C PRO A 281 6.76 -0.56 -12.44
N ARG A 282 7.99 -0.10 -12.19
CA ARG A 282 8.75 -0.46 -10.99
C ARG A 282 8.14 0.09 -9.71
N SER A 283 7.73 1.37 -9.71
CA SER A 283 7.09 1.98 -8.54
C SER A 283 5.80 1.26 -8.18
N ILE A 284 4.96 1.01 -9.18
CA ILE A 284 3.68 0.33 -9.00
C ILE A 284 3.90 -1.08 -8.47
N GLU A 285 4.82 -1.84 -9.08
CA GLU A 285 5.14 -3.20 -8.64
C GLU A 285 5.65 -3.24 -7.19
N THR A 286 6.55 -2.32 -6.81
CA THR A 286 7.07 -2.24 -5.44
C THR A 286 5.94 -1.94 -4.45
N VAL A 287 5.08 -0.95 -4.73
CA VAL A 287 3.96 -0.61 -3.84
C VAL A 287 2.95 -1.76 -3.75
N GLN A 288 2.63 -2.42 -4.88
CA GLN A 288 1.75 -3.59 -4.90
C GLN A 288 2.31 -4.74 -4.07
N ARG A 289 3.62 -5.03 -4.17
CA ARG A 289 4.27 -6.10 -3.41
C ARG A 289 4.21 -5.83 -1.90
N VAL A 290 4.48 -4.59 -1.51
CA VAL A 290 4.38 -4.13 -0.12
C VAL A 290 2.95 -4.27 0.38
N MET A 291 2.00 -3.75 -0.37
CA MET A 291 0.59 -3.78 -0.02
C MET A 291 0.09 -5.21 0.16
N LYS A 292 0.41 -6.10 -0.79
CA LYS A 292 0.09 -7.52 -0.71
C LYS A 292 0.67 -8.16 0.55
N SER A 293 1.92 -7.85 0.89
CA SER A 293 2.55 -8.36 2.12
C SER A 293 1.86 -7.81 3.38
N LEU A 294 1.51 -6.52 3.40
CA LEU A 294 0.84 -5.87 4.52
C LEU A 294 -0.54 -6.48 4.78
N ILE A 295 -1.34 -6.56 3.72
CA ILE A 295 -2.71 -7.11 3.78
C ILE A 295 -2.66 -8.58 4.16
N SER A 296 -1.79 -9.37 3.53
CA SER A 296 -1.67 -10.80 3.84
C SER A 296 -1.29 -11.03 5.30
N SER A 297 -0.32 -10.29 5.84
CA SER A 297 0.03 -10.39 7.26
C SER A 297 -1.14 -9.97 8.15
N GLY A 298 -1.88 -8.92 7.78
CA GLY A 298 -3.08 -8.50 8.49
C GLY A 298 -4.19 -9.53 8.54
N VAL A 299 -4.54 -10.11 7.38
CA VAL A 299 -5.55 -11.17 7.29
C VAL A 299 -5.12 -12.39 8.09
N ILE A 300 -3.84 -12.80 8.02
CA ILE A 300 -3.33 -13.92 8.83
C ILE A 300 -3.54 -13.65 10.32
N ILE A 301 -3.22 -12.44 10.80
CA ILE A 301 -3.39 -12.07 12.21
C ILE A 301 -4.86 -12.05 12.60
N ILE A 302 -5.73 -11.44 11.79
CA ILE A 302 -7.18 -11.37 12.04
C ILE A 302 -7.78 -12.78 12.10
N VAL A 303 -7.45 -13.64 11.12
CA VAL A 303 -7.90 -15.04 11.07
C VAL A 303 -7.37 -15.82 12.26
N GLN A 304 -6.12 -15.64 12.64
CA GLN A 304 -5.56 -16.31 13.81
C GLN A 304 -6.24 -15.85 15.11
N ASP A 305 -6.53 -14.57 15.26
CA ASP A 305 -7.24 -14.05 16.44
C ASP A 305 -8.69 -14.57 16.50
N MET A 306 -9.38 -14.63 15.35
CA MET A 306 -10.68 -15.29 15.25
C MET A 306 -10.60 -16.76 15.63
N LYS A 307 -9.56 -17.48 15.20
CA LYS A 307 -9.31 -18.89 15.55
C LYS A 307 -9.02 -19.10 17.04
N ASP A 308 -8.23 -18.21 17.64
CA ASP A 308 -7.78 -18.28 19.03
C ASP A 308 -8.84 -17.81 20.03
N SER A 309 -9.82 -17.03 19.57
CA SER A 309 -10.89 -16.45 20.38
C SER A 309 -11.64 -17.52 21.20
N ARG A 310 -11.65 -17.33 22.53
CA ARG A 310 -12.18 -18.27 23.54
C ARG A 310 -13.51 -17.77 24.07
N TRP A 311 -14.60 -18.07 23.37
CA TRP A 311 -15.93 -17.62 23.79
C TRP A 311 -16.91 -18.77 23.99
N HIS A 312 -16.48 -20.01 23.79
CA HIS A 312 -17.39 -21.15 23.72
C HIS A 312 -17.19 -22.10 24.90
N THR A 313 -17.97 -21.93 25.96
CA THR A 313 -18.21 -23.01 26.91
C THR A 313 -19.23 -23.96 26.29
N ILE A 314 -18.75 -24.93 25.50
CA ILE A 314 -19.62 -26.03 25.13
C ILE A 314 -19.60 -27.02 26.29
N GLY A 315 -20.75 -27.17 26.95
CA GLY A 315 -21.03 -28.33 27.80
C GLY A 315 -21.11 -29.59 26.93
N THR A 316 -20.00 -30.00 26.32
CA THR A 316 -19.94 -31.24 25.56
C THR A 316 -19.94 -32.40 26.54
N ARG A 317 -20.93 -33.28 26.41
CA ARG A 317 -20.70 -34.70 26.71
C ARG A 317 -19.75 -35.21 25.65
N THR A 318 -18.45 -35.06 25.88
CA THR A 318 -17.45 -35.78 25.10
C THR A 318 -17.56 -37.26 25.51
N PRO A 319 -17.81 -38.19 24.57
CA PRO A 319 -17.62 -39.60 24.88
C PRO A 319 -16.12 -39.79 25.07
N ASP A 320 -15.72 -40.09 26.30
CA ASP A 320 -14.37 -40.59 26.55
C ASP A 320 -14.22 -41.88 25.75
N LYS A 321 -13.06 -42.06 25.08
CA LYS A 321 -12.84 -43.18 24.14
C LYS A 321 -12.99 -44.57 24.79
N ASP A 322 -13.05 -44.63 26.12
CA ASP A 322 -13.23 -45.85 26.91
C ASP A 322 -14.54 -45.90 27.73
N SER A 323 -15.47 -44.96 27.52
CA SER A 323 -16.72 -44.92 28.31
C SER A 323 -17.89 -45.61 27.60
N ILE A 324 -18.24 -46.79 28.10
CA ILE A 324 -19.50 -47.48 27.80
C ILE A 324 -20.65 -46.54 28.17
N TRP A 325 -21.59 -46.33 27.25
CA TRP A 325 -22.80 -45.53 27.43
C TRP A 325 -23.63 -46.04 28.63
N LEU A 326 -23.38 -45.47 29.81
CA LEU A 326 -24.23 -45.65 30.98
C LEU A 326 -25.08 -44.38 31.21
N PRO A 327 -26.40 -44.52 31.47
CA PRO A 327 -27.26 -43.41 31.85
C PRO A 327 -26.80 -42.88 33.23
N GLY A 328 -26.00 -41.82 33.22
CA GLY A 328 -25.38 -41.28 34.44
C GLY A 328 -24.03 -40.59 34.24
N ALA A 329 -23.55 -40.43 33.00
CA ALA A 329 -22.29 -39.76 32.70
C ALA A 329 -22.17 -38.39 33.40
N GLN A 330 -21.20 -38.28 34.31
CA GLN A 330 -20.81 -37.05 34.98
C GLN A 330 -20.50 -35.97 33.94
N ARG A 331 -21.03 -34.76 34.15
CA ARG A 331 -20.67 -33.59 33.32
C ARG A 331 -19.17 -33.38 33.46
N HIS A 332 -18.41 -33.59 32.38
CA HIS A 332 -17.03 -33.12 32.33
C HIS A 332 -17.00 -31.61 32.58
N PRO A 333 -15.92 -31.09 33.20
CA PRO A 333 -15.79 -29.65 33.43
C PRO A 333 -15.92 -28.92 32.09
N GLN A 334 -16.69 -27.84 32.08
CA GLN A 334 -16.83 -26.93 30.95
C GLN A 334 -15.43 -26.63 30.41
N ARG A 335 -15.12 -27.13 29.21
CA ARG A 335 -13.91 -26.75 28.50
C ARG A 335 -14.26 -25.57 27.62
N ASP A 336 -13.57 -24.46 27.84
CA ASP A 336 -13.55 -23.35 26.90
C ASP A 336 -12.90 -23.86 25.60
N LEU A 337 -13.67 -23.89 24.52
CA LEU A 337 -13.19 -24.25 23.20
C LEU A 337 -12.92 -22.98 22.39
N THR A 338 -11.80 -22.97 21.68
CA THR A 338 -11.54 -21.94 20.67
C THR A 338 -12.39 -22.19 19.42
N ASN A 339 -12.57 -21.17 18.56
CA ASN A 339 -13.21 -21.36 17.26
C ASN A 339 -12.49 -22.42 16.40
N ALA A 340 -11.15 -22.43 16.42
CA ALA A 340 -10.38 -23.45 15.69
C ALA A 340 -10.65 -24.87 16.20
N GLN A 341 -10.75 -25.05 17.52
CA GLN A 341 -11.07 -26.35 18.10
C GLN A 341 -12.50 -26.78 17.75
N LEU A 342 -13.45 -25.84 17.77
CA LEU A 342 -14.83 -26.11 17.37
C LEU A 342 -14.91 -26.53 15.89
N GLU A 343 -14.23 -25.81 15.00
CA GLU A 343 -14.13 -26.17 13.58
C GLU A 343 -13.46 -27.53 13.39
N GLU A 344 -12.39 -27.83 14.12
CA GLU A 344 -11.71 -29.13 14.06
C GLU A 344 -12.63 -30.27 14.52
N TYR A 345 -13.41 -30.09 15.60
CA TYR A 345 -14.41 -31.09 16.03
C TYR A 345 -15.49 -31.29 14.97
N MET A 346 -15.95 -30.19 14.39
CA MET A 346 -16.95 -30.17 13.32
C MET A 346 -16.44 -30.93 12.08
N LEU A 347 -15.20 -30.67 11.65
CA LEU A 347 -14.54 -31.36 10.55
C LEU A 347 -14.36 -32.85 10.85
N LYS A 348 -13.85 -33.20 12.04
CA LYS A 348 -13.66 -34.60 12.44
C LYS A 348 -14.95 -35.40 12.49
N MET A 349 -16.07 -34.78 12.90
CA MET A 349 -17.38 -35.44 12.82
C MET A 349 -17.78 -35.73 11.37
N ILE A 350 -17.57 -34.77 10.45
CA ILE A 350 -17.85 -34.99 9.03
C ILE A 350 -16.95 -36.09 8.47
N GLU A 351 -15.65 -36.07 8.77
CA GLU A 351 -14.67 -37.07 8.32
C GLU A 351 -14.96 -38.47 8.86
N GLN A 352 -15.49 -38.60 10.07
CA GLN A 352 -15.91 -39.88 10.65
C GLN A 352 -17.14 -40.44 9.93
N ASP A 353 -18.03 -39.57 9.46
CA ASP A 353 -19.28 -39.93 8.78
C ASP A 353 -19.14 -40.02 7.24
N THR A 354 -18.00 -39.64 6.65
CA THR A 354 -17.75 -39.64 5.19
C THR A 354 -16.54 -40.50 4.80
N ILE A 355 -16.71 -41.40 3.83
CA ILE A 355 -15.76 -42.49 3.55
C ILE A 355 -14.68 -42.11 2.51
N THR A 356 -14.82 -40.99 1.78
CA THR A 356 -13.80 -40.56 0.78
C THR A 356 -13.58 -39.05 0.73
N ALA A 357 -12.37 -38.64 0.33
CA ALA A 357 -11.98 -37.23 0.22
C ALA A 357 -12.80 -36.44 -0.83
N SER A 358 -13.33 -37.09 -1.88
CA SER A 358 -14.22 -36.42 -2.84
C SER A 358 -15.58 -36.09 -2.23
N THR A 359 -16.16 -37.01 -1.45
CA THR A 359 -17.41 -36.77 -0.70
C THR A 359 -17.28 -35.69 0.37
N LEU A 360 -16.10 -35.50 0.95
CA LEU A 360 -15.86 -34.45 1.95
C LEU A 360 -16.05 -33.05 1.33
N ASN A 361 -15.49 -32.81 0.13
CA ASN A 361 -15.62 -31.53 -0.56
C ASN A 361 -17.07 -31.22 -0.97
N ASP A 362 -17.82 -32.24 -1.39
CA ASP A 362 -19.25 -32.11 -1.72
C ASP A 362 -20.09 -31.77 -0.49
N VAL A 363 -19.78 -32.38 0.67
CA VAL A 363 -20.44 -32.08 1.95
C VAL A 363 -20.11 -30.67 2.43
N HIS A 364 -18.84 -30.24 2.32
CA HIS A 364 -18.44 -28.86 2.58
C HIS A 364 -19.23 -27.86 1.73
N THR A 365 -19.31 -28.12 0.43
CA THR A 365 -20.05 -27.28 -0.53
C THR A 365 -21.54 -27.26 -0.22
N ALA A 366 -22.15 -28.41 0.09
CA ALA A 366 -23.55 -28.52 0.45
C ALA A 366 -23.86 -27.75 1.74
N MET A 367 -23.01 -27.86 2.76
CA MET A 367 -23.17 -27.15 4.02
C MET A 367 -23.04 -25.63 3.85
N ALA A 368 -22.10 -25.17 3.02
CA ALA A 368 -21.97 -23.75 2.67
C ALA A 368 -23.23 -23.23 1.94
N ARG A 369 -23.81 -24.02 1.02
CA ARG A 369 -25.07 -23.68 0.35
C ARG A 369 -26.24 -23.60 1.33
N VAL A 370 -26.37 -24.56 2.24
CA VAL A 370 -27.41 -24.54 3.30
C VAL A 370 -27.23 -23.33 4.21
N TRP A 371 -25.99 -23.02 4.60
CA TRP A 371 -25.66 -21.81 5.36
C TRP A 371 -26.13 -20.54 4.62
N GLN A 372 -25.81 -20.41 3.33
CA GLN A 372 -26.25 -19.29 2.50
C GLN A 372 -27.77 -19.19 2.38
N ALA A 373 -28.46 -20.32 2.18
CA ALA A 373 -29.92 -20.36 2.13
C ALA A 373 -30.56 -19.90 3.44
N THR A 374 -29.93 -20.18 4.60
CA THR A 374 -30.43 -19.69 5.89
C THR A 374 -30.26 -18.18 6.09
N LEU A 375 -29.42 -17.50 5.30
CA LEU A 375 -29.20 -16.05 5.40
C LEU A 375 -30.28 -15.24 4.68
N GLN A 376 -31.02 -15.87 3.77
CA GLN A 376 -32.17 -15.24 3.14
C GLN A 376 -33.34 -15.22 4.14
N PRO A 377 -34.12 -14.12 4.21
CA PRO A 377 -35.37 -14.14 4.95
C PRO A 377 -36.23 -15.29 4.40
N PRO A 378 -37.02 -15.99 5.24
CA PRO A 378 -37.95 -16.98 4.73
C PRO A 378 -38.80 -16.30 3.64
N PRO A 379 -39.02 -16.95 2.48
CA PRO A 379 -39.85 -16.38 1.44
C PRO A 379 -41.15 -15.93 2.08
N SER A 380 -41.61 -14.73 1.72
CA SER A 380 -42.92 -14.27 2.17
C SER A 380 -43.94 -15.35 1.81
N GLN A 381 -45.02 -15.50 2.60
CA GLN A 381 -46.06 -16.50 2.28
C GLN A 381 -46.53 -16.40 0.82
N THR A 382 -46.50 -15.19 0.24
CA THR A 382 -46.72 -14.90 -1.17
C THR A 382 -45.70 -15.54 -2.12
N GLU A 383 -44.39 -15.39 -1.88
CA GLU A 383 -43.34 -15.99 -2.72
C GLU A 383 -43.31 -17.52 -2.60
N ALA A 384 -43.61 -18.05 -1.42
CA ALA A 384 -43.74 -19.50 -1.23
C ALA A 384 -44.96 -20.07 -1.97
N LEU A 385 -46.07 -19.32 -2.02
CA LEU A 385 -47.26 -19.69 -2.78
C LEU A 385 -47.07 -19.53 -4.29
N GLU A 386 -46.31 -18.53 -4.75
CA GLU A 386 -45.94 -18.38 -6.17
C GLU A 386 -45.02 -19.51 -6.65
N ALA A 387 -44.02 -19.90 -5.86
CA ALA A 387 -43.14 -21.04 -6.21
C ALA A 387 -43.91 -22.37 -6.24
N ILE A 388 -44.90 -22.55 -5.36
CA ILE A 388 -45.80 -23.71 -5.39
C ILE A 388 -46.75 -23.63 -6.60
N ALA A 389 -47.22 -22.44 -6.96
CA ALA A 389 -48.08 -22.24 -8.14
C ALA A 389 -47.32 -22.49 -9.45
N GLU A 390 -46.05 -22.07 -9.55
CA GLU A 390 -45.16 -22.36 -10.69
C GLU A 390 -44.87 -23.87 -10.81
N GLN A 391 -44.58 -24.55 -9.70
CA GLN A 391 -44.39 -26.01 -9.72
C GLN A 391 -45.67 -26.76 -10.11
N ILE A 392 -46.85 -26.27 -9.71
CA ILE A 392 -48.14 -26.87 -10.10
C ILE A 392 -48.44 -26.62 -11.58
N THR A 393 -48.02 -25.48 -12.15
CA THR A 393 -48.21 -25.18 -13.57
C THR A 393 -47.22 -25.93 -14.47
N GLU A 394 -45.99 -26.21 -14.02
CA GLU A 394 -45.05 -27.08 -14.73
C GLU A 394 -45.41 -28.58 -14.62
N SER A 395 -46.16 -28.97 -13.59
CA SER A 395 -46.57 -30.37 -13.36
C SER A 395 -47.94 -30.74 -13.93
N ALA A 396 -48.67 -29.78 -14.52
CA ALA A 396 -49.96 -30.05 -15.13
C ALA A 396 -49.75 -30.79 -16.47
N PRO A 397 -50.21 -32.04 -16.63
CA PRO A 397 -50.14 -32.71 -17.91
C PRO A 397 -51.03 -31.98 -18.92
N GLU A 398 -50.50 -31.71 -20.12
CA GLU A 398 -51.30 -31.27 -21.26
C GLU A 398 -52.47 -32.24 -21.47
N VAL A 399 -53.67 -31.80 -21.10
CA VAL A 399 -54.91 -32.47 -21.50
C VAL A 399 -55.29 -31.89 -22.85
N VAL A 400 -55.07 -32.68 -23.90
CA VAL A 400 -55.57 -32.48 -25.27
C VAL A 400 -57.10 -32.58 -25.31
#